data_AF-A0A8X8G5A1-F1
#
_entry.id   AF-A0A8X8G5A1-F1
#
_cell.length_a   1.000
_cell.length_b   1.000
_cell.length_c   1.000
_cell.angle_alpha   90.00
_cell.angle_beta   90.00
_cell.angle_gamma   90.00
#
_symmetry.space_group_name_H-M   'P 1'
#
loop_
_entity.id
_entity.type
_entity.pdbx_description
1 polymer ?
#
loop_
_entity_poly.entity_id
_entity_poly.type
_entity_poly.pdbx_seq_one_letter_code
_entity_poly.pdbx_strand_id
1 'polypeptide(L)'
;MITDGQSAGGSRGCGSRVKGGVYLCTGLSKHGSPIEAFLIDPVPPFKGEPFRAPILMEDPQQNGIYHAVVWVGAEFYPSLVDYVEETRVKGASRRIPSGFDFSKLTPGKSRMIFVHPRAFTAQCHVPVTPCPKGIPDHGRDEPCIMAHWEYAQSAGSTVDAGYGVVGDTRYLLPPQDDAPRTLSPGFFMALPITHIEYESRDAQDDGPKSIHQASDLGFDVVVMRDGGDS
;
A
#
# COMPACT_ATOMS: atom_id res chain seq x y z
N MET A 1 1.55 -12.99 14.47
CA MET A 1 1.71 -12.52 15.85
C MET A 1 1.63 -11.02 15.72
N ILE A 2 0.46 -10.45 16.02
CA ILE A 2 0.33 -9.01 16.26
C ILE A 2 1.19 -8.79 17.48
N THR A 3 2.37 -8.21 17.32
CA THR A 3 3.16 -7.79 18.48
C THR A 3 2.47 -6.56 19.03
N ASP A 4 1.59 -6.78 20.00
CA ASP A 4 1.16 -5.85 21.04
C ASP A 4 1.07 -4.39 20.64
N GLY A 5 -0.01 -3.99 19.95
CA GLY A 5 -0.52 -2.61 20.00
C GLY A 5 0.47 -1.47 19.76
N GLN A 6 1.61 -1.76 19.12
CA GLN A 6 2.64 -0.79 18.79
C GLN A 6 2.62 -0.65 17.28
N SER A 7 2.23 0.54 16.80
CA SER A 7 2.49 0.94 15.42
C SER A 7 3.97 0.70 15.18
N ALA A 8 4.32 -0.25 14.29
CA ALA A 8 5.71 -0.62 13.98
C ALA A 8 6.56 0.65 13.89
N GLY A 9 7.39 0.85 14.93
CA GLY A 9 8.03 2.12 15.24
C GLY A 9 9.08 2.47 14.20
N GLY A 10 8.96 3.66 13.61
CA GLY A 10 9.88 4.17 12.60
C GLY A 10 9.26 5.34 11.82
N SER A 11 10.10 6.16 11.21
CA SER A 11 9.64 7.23 10.31
C SER A 11 9.13 6.60 9.02
N ARG A 12 7.85 6.83 8.68
CA ARG A 12 7.28 6.41 7.40
C ARG A 12 7.47 7.49 6.33
N GLY A 13 7.55 7.10 5.07
CA GLY A 13 7.61 8.05 3.94
C GLY A 13 6.45 9.07 3.96
N CYS A 14 5.26 8.64 4.37
CA CYS A 14 4.08 9.51 4.50
C CYS A 14 3.90 10.22 5.86
N GLY A 15 4.85 10.09 6.80
CA GLY A 15 4.76 10.69 8.14
C GLY A 15 4.02 9.86 9.19
N SER A 16 3.64 10.51 10.30
CA SER A 16 3.07 9.86 11.50
C SER A 16 1.55 9.80 11.50
N ARG A 17 0.99 8.87 12.28
CA ARG A 17 -0.45 8.79 12.52
C ARG A 17 -0.95 10.01 13.29
N VAL A 18 -2.20 10.34 13.02
CA VAL A 18 -2.93 11.45 13.63
C VAL A 18 -3.94 10.90 14.62
N LYS A 19 -3.90 11.41 15.86
CA LYS A 19 -4.89 11.13 16.92
C LYS A 19 -6.31 11.43 16.45
N GLY A 20 -7.25 10.58 16.88
CA GLY A 20 -8.63 10.57 16.40
C GLY A 20 -8.79 10.05 14.97
N GLY A 21 -7.74 9.46 14.37
CA GLY A 21 -7.78 8.91 13.02
C GLY A 21 -8.19 7.44 13.02
N VAL A 22 -8.96 7.03 12.00
CA VAL A 22 -9.27 5.62 11.71
C VAL A 22 -8.48 5.18 10.48
N TYR A 23 -7.94 3.97 10.50
CA TYR A 23 -7.03 3.45 9.48
C TYR A 23 -7.45 2.05 9.02
N LEU A 24 -7.43 1.82 7.70
CA LEU A 24 -7.44 0.48 7.13
C LEU A 24 -6.01 -0.05 7.12
N CYS A 25 -5.81 -1.29 7.60
CA CYS A 25 -4.47 -1.83 7.82
C CYS A 25 -4.26 -3.23 7.22
N THR A 26 -3.06 -3.43 6.67
CA THR A 26 -2.50 -4.73 6.32
C THR A 26 -1.30 -4.99 7.22
N GLY A 27 -1.48 -5.88 8.20
CA GLY A 27 -0.42 -6.29 9.11
C GLY A 27 0.54 -7.29 8.49
N LEU A 28 1.70 -7.44 9.12
CA LEU A 28 2.71 -8.46 8.78
C LEU A 28 2.48 -9.74 9.58
N SER A 29 2.89 -10.87 9.01
CA SER A 29 2.81 -12.17 9.69
C SER A 29 3.91 -13.11 9.22
N LYS A 30 4.48 -13.88 10.17
CA LYS A 30 5.39 -15.00 9.88
C LYS A 30 4.75 -16.12 9.03
N HIS A 31 3.42 -16.13 8.94
CA HIS A 31 2.64 -17.06 8.12
C HIS A 31 1.89 -16.33 6.99
N GLY A 32 2.20 -15.05 6.76
CA GLY A 32 1.62 -14.28 5.67
C GLY A 32 2.20 -14.69 4.32
N SER A 33 1.71 -14.06 3.26
CA SER A 33 2.28 -14.19 1.92
C SER A 33 3.34 -13.10 1.69
N PRO A 34 4.34 -13.36 0.82
CA PRO A 34 5.28 -12.33 0.39
C PRO A 34 4.56 -11.19 -0.35
N ILE A 35 5.11 -9.98 -0.31
CA ILE A 35 4.45 -8.80 -0.91
C ILE A 35 4.24 -8.95 -2.42
N GLU A 36 5.13 -9.70 -3.09
CA GLU A 36 5.08 -10.06 -4.51
C GLU A 36 3.77 -10.74 -4.89
N ALA A 37 3.17 -11.51 -3.97
CA ALA A 37 1.88 -12.16 -4.20
C ALA A 37 0.75 -11.15 -4.39
N PHE A 38 0.90 -9.92 -3.88
CA PHE A 38 -0.11 -8.87 -3.90
C PHE A 38 0.14 -7.79 -4.96
N LEU A 39 1.29 -7.82 -5.65
CA LEU A 39 1.54 -6.95 -6.79
C LEU A 39 0.57 -7.26 -7.94
N ILE A 40 0.15 -6.22 -8.66
CA ILE A 40 -0.69 -6.36 -9.85
C ILE A 40 0.24 -6.29 -11.06
N ASP A 41 0.29 -7.36 -11.83
CA ASP A 41 1.25 -7.54 -12.92
C ASP A 41 0.59 -8.33 -14.07
N PRO A 42 0.43 -7.75 -15.27
CA PRO A 42 0.81 -6.39 -15.66
C PRO A 42 -0.01 -5.31 -14.94
N VAL A 43 0.57 -4.12 -14.77
CA VAL A 43 -0.09 -2.97 -14.14
C VAL A 43 -1.20 -2.45 -15.07
N PRO A 44 -2.49 -2.41 -14.67
CA PRO A 44 -3.54 -1.77 -15.43
C PRO A 44 -3.52 -0.25 -15.23
N PRO A 45 -3.83 0.54 -16.27
CA PRO A 45 -3.85 1.99 -16.17
C PRO A 45 -5.04 2.46 -15.33
N PHE A 46 -4.81 3.49 -14.50
CA PHE A 46 -5.86 4.22 -13.81
C PHE A 46 -6.20 5.49 -14.58
N LYS A 47 -7.46 5.64 -14.99
CA LYS A 47 -7.94 6.78 -15.80
C LYS A 47 -8.65 7.87 -14.98
N GLY A 48 -8.66 7.75 -13.66
CA GLY A 48 -9.26 8.74 -12.77
C GLY A 48 -8.26 9.83 -12.35
N GLU A 49 -8.80 10.85 -11.69
CA GLU A 49 -8.01 11.93 -11.11
C GLU A 49 -7.37 11.54 -9.78
N PRO A 50 -6.25 12.18 -9.38
CA PRO A 50 -5.68 12.03 -8.04
C PRO A 50 -6.70 12.37 -6.95
N PHE A 51 -6.67 11.62 -5.84
CA PHE A 51 -7.56 11.83 -4.71
C PHE A 51 -6.82 11.72 -3.37
N ARG A 52 -7.22 12.53 -2.39
CA ARG A 52 -6.53 12.58 -1.08
C ARG A 52 -6.97 11.47 -0.14
N ALA A 53 -8.28 11.21 -0.07
CA ALA A 53 -8.87 10.21 0.82
C ALA A 53 -9.23 8.96 0.02
N PRO A 54 -9.10 7.74 0.59
CA PRO A 54 -9.50 6.53 -0.10
C PRO A 54 -10.93 6.59 -0.61
N ILE A 55 -11.16 6.06 -1.81
CA ILE A 55 -12.48 5.96 -2.44
C ILE A 55 -12.93 4.51 -2.49
N LEU A 56 -14.24 4.30 -2.49
CA LEU A 56 -14.83 2.97 -2.66
C LEU A 56 -15.07 2.70 -4.14
N MET A 57 -14.55 1.58 -4.63
CA MET A 57 -14.76 1.11 -6.00
C MET A 57 -15.30 -0.31 -5.96
N GLU A 58 -16.33 -0.59 -6.75
CA GLU A 58 -16.86 -1.94 -6.89
C GLU A 58 -15.89 -2.82 -7.70
N ASP A 59 -15.73 -4.07 -7.28
CA ASP A 59 -14.93 -5.06 -7.98
C ASP A 59 -15.58 -5.35 -9.36
N PRO A 60 -14.86 -5.11 -10.47
CA PRO A 60 -15.42 -5.32 -11.81
C PRO A 60 -15.74 -6.79 -12.12
N GLN A 61 -15.22 -7.73 -11.34
CA GLN A 61 -15.42 -9.16 -11.49
C GLN A 61 -16.38 -9.74 -10.43
N GLN A 62 -16.67 -9.00 -9.35
CA GLN A 62 -17.52 -9.48 -8.25
C GLN A 62 -18.53 -8.42 -7.83
N ASN A 63 -19.72 -8.49 -8.43
CA ASN A 63 -20.84 -7.61 -8.11
C ASN A 63 -21.15 -7.59 -6.60
N GLY A 64 -21.28 -6.40 -6.03
CA GLY A 64 -21.54 -6.17 -4.60
C GLY A 64 -20.30 -6.20 -3.70
N ILE A 65 -19.10 -6.52 -4.21
CA ILE A 65 -17.85 -6.42 -3.45
C ILE A 65 -17.21 -5.08 -3.74
N TYR A 66 -16.98 -4.27 -2.71
CA TYR A 66 -16.26 -2.99 -2.85
C TYR A 66 -14.85 -3.07 -2.27
N HIS A 67 -13.97 -2.22 -2.79
CA HIS A 67 -12.58 -2.11 -2.39
C HIS A 67 -12.18 -0.68 -2.01
N ALA A 68 -11.27 -0.62 -1.05
CA ALA A 68 -10.44 0.51 -0.63
C ALA A 68 -9.47 1.04 -1.70
N VAL A 69 -9.83 1.93 -2.63
CA VAL A 69 -8.82 2.45 -3.58
C VAL A 69 -8.03 3.59 -2.93
N VAL A 70 -6.71 3.49 -2.94
CA VAL A 70 -5.77 4.40 -2.26
C VAL A 70 -4.81 5.01 -3.27
N TRP A 71 -4.76 6.35 -3.33
CA TRP A 71 -3.76 7.08 -4.08
C TRP A 71 -2.48 7.22 -3.25
N VAL A 72 -1.37 6.74 -3.79
CA VAL A 72 -0.03 6.89 -3.24
C VAL A 72 0.63 8.11 -3.90
N GLY A 73 0.87 9.15 -3.10
CA GLY A 73 1.42 10.41 -3.58
C GLY A 73 2.92 10.31 -3.90
N ALA A 74 3.30 10.72 -5.11
CA ALA A 74 4.70 10.75 -5.56
C ALA A 74 5.56 11.77 -4.81
N GLU A 75 4.95 12.70 -4.08
CA GLU A 75 5.64 13.61 -3.19
C GLU A 75 6.24 12.91 -1.97
N PHE A 76 5.70 11.76 -1.55
CA PHE A 76 6.19 10.96 -0.43
C PHE A 76 6.88 9.67 -0.87
N TYR A 77 6.41 9.09 -1.98
CA TYR A 77 6.94 7.88 -2.58
C TYR A 77 7.22 8.14 -4.06
N PRO A 78 8.38 8.70 -4.43
CA PRO A 78 8.66 9.10 -5.81
C PRO A 78 8.46 7.98 -6.85
N SER A 79 8.70 6.74 -6.46
CA SER A 79 8.37 5.53 -7.21
C SER A 79 7.40 4.63 -6.44
N LEU A 80 6.66 3.77 -7.16
CA LEU A 80 5.88 2.70 -6.52
C LEU A 80 6.77 1.76 -5.69
N VAL A 81 8.05 1.63 -6.10
CA VAL A 81 9.03 0.78 -5.43
C VAL A 81 9.24 1.21 -3.98
N ASP A 82 9.32 2.53 -3.74
CA ASP A 82 9.47 3.08 -2.38
C ASP A 82 8.30 2.62 -1.48
N TYR A 83 7.08 2.64 -2.02
CA TYR A 83 5.90 2.21 -1.29
C TYR A 83 5.90 0.69 -1.04
N VAL A 84 6.25 -0.10 -2.05
CA VAL A 84 6.30 -1.56 -1.93
C VAL A 84 7.35 -1.97 -0.89
N GLU A 85 8.56 -1.42 -0.96
CA GLU A 85 9.65 -1.81 -0.05
C GLU A 85 9.43 -1.34 1.39
N GLU A 86 8.83 -0.16 1.61
CA GLU A 86 8.39 0.22 2.96
C GLU A 86 7.27 -0.70 3.48
N THR A 87 6.30 -1.03 2.62
CA THR A 87 5.17 -1.89 2.98
C THR A 87 5.64 -3.31 3.29
N ARG A 88 6.68 -3.81 2.62
CA ARG A 88 7.28 -5.12 2.87
C ARG A 88 7.70 -5.30 4.33
N VAL A 89 8.27 -4.24 4.92
CA VAL A 89 8.85 -4.31 6.28
C VAL A 89 7.99 -3.69 7.36
N LYS A 90 7.01 -2.84 7.01
CA LYS A 90 6.13 -2.15 7.99
C LYS A 90 4.64 -2.45 7.85
N GLY A 91 4.23 -3.20 6.84
CA GLY A 91 2.82 -3.33 6.46
C GLY A 91 2.24 -2.01 5.91
N ALA A 92 0.99 -2.05 5.47
CA ALA A 92 0.28 -0.90 4.94
C ALA A 92 -0.74 -0.36 5.94
N SER A 93 -0.84 0.95 6.01
CA SER A 93 -1.87 1.63 6.81
C SER A 93 -2.33 2.89 6.09
N ARG A 94 -3.64 3.07 5.95
CA ARG A 94 -4.20 4.26 5.31
C ARG A 94 -5.36 4.84 6.10
N ARG A 95 -5.23 6.13 6.43
CA ARG A 95 -6.29 6.90 7.08
C ARG A 95 -7.51 7.00 6.17
N ILE A 96 -8.69 6.77 6.73
CA ILE A 96 -9.98 6.96 6.06
C ILE A 96 -10.67 8.24 6.54
N PRO A 97 -11.57 8.83 5.72
CA PRO A 97 -12.38 9.96 6.12
C PRO A 97 -13.41 9.56 7.19
N SER A 98 -13.88 10.52 7.98
CA SER A 98 -14.87 10.27 9.06
C SER A 98 -16.21 9.73 8.55
N GLY A 99 -16.59 10.05 7.31
CA GLY A 99 -17.81 9.56 6.66
C GLY A 99 -17.61 8.30 5.81
N PHE A 100 -16.52 7.56 6.01
CA PHE A 100 -16.26 6.33 5.25
C PHE A 100 -17.32 5.26 5.56
N ASP A 101 -17.95 4.74 4.52
CA ASP A 101 -19.03 3.75 4.65
C ASP A 101 -18.47 2.33 4.72
N PHE A 102 -18.25 1.83 5.94
CA PHE A 102 -17.80 0.47 6.19
C PHE A 102 -18.76 -0.60 5.69
N SER A 103 -20.06 -0.31 5.57
CA SER A 103 -21.07 -1.30 5.16
C SER A 103 -20.89 -1.79 3.72
N LYS A 104 -20.15 -1.03 2.90
CA LYS A 104 -19.77 -1.44 1.55
C LYS A 104 -18.59 -2.41 1.53
N LEU A 105 -17.75 -2.40 2.57
CA LEU A 105 -16.65 -3.34 2.65
C LEU A 105 -17.13 -4.68 3.23
N THR A 106 -16.60 -5.75 2.67
CA THR A 106 -16.87 -7.12 3.12
C THR A 106 -15.59 -7.71 3.75
N PRO A 107 -15.58 -8.04 5.05
CA PRO A 107 -14.42 -8.66 5.70
C PRO A 107 -13.93 -9.90 4.95
N GLY A 108 -12.60 -10.05 4.87
CA GLY A 108 -11.95 -11.15 4.17
C GLY A 108 -12.06 -11.13 2.64
N LYS A 109 -12.88 -10.26 2.04
CA LYS A 109 -13.01 -10.11 0.58
C LYS A 109 -12.52 -8.77 0.07
N SER A 110 -12.87 -7.69 0.77
CA SER A 110 -12.45 -6.34 0.42
C SER A 110 -10.94 -6.14 0.60
N ARG A 111 -10.35 -5.37 -0.32
CA ARG A 111 -8.91 -5.07 -0.36
C ARG A 111 -8.66 -3.57 -0.32
N MET A 112 -7.45 -3.19 0.07
CA MET A 112 -6.87 -1.91 -0.30
C MET A 112 -6.17 -2.06 -1.65
N ILE A 113 -6.60 -1.30 -2.66
CA ILE A 113 -6.00 -1.29 -4.01
C ILE A 113 -5.25 0.02 -4.18
N PHE A 114 -3.96 -0.06 -4.46
CA PHE A 114 -3.07 1.09 -4.51
C PHE A 114 -2.85 1.56 -5.95
N VAL A 115 -2.98 2.86 -6.14
CA VAL A 115 -2.69 3.58 -7.37
C VAL A 115 -1.47 4.47 -7.13
N HIS A 116 -0.52 4.46 -8.05
CA HIS A 116 0.61 5.40 -8.03
C HIS A 116 0.66 6.15 -9.37
N PRO A 117 0.96 7.46 -9.41
CA PRO A 117 0.99 8.28 -10.63
C PRO A 117 2.04 7.85 -11.67
N ARG A 118 3.00 7.01 -11.26
CA ARG A 118 4.10 6.53 -12.12
C ARG A 118 4.18 5.00 -12.18
N ALA A 119 3.03 4.32 -12.13
CA ALA A 119 2.98 2.86 -12.08
C ALA A 119 2.70 2.18 -13.41
N PHE A 120 1.86 2.78 -14.26
CA PHE A 120 1.57 2.20 -15.56
C PHE A 120 2.69 2.54 -16.56
N THR A 121 3.06 1.55 -17.36
CA THR A 121 3.87 1.73 -18.58
C THR A 121 3.38 0.75 -19.64
N ALA A 122 3.42 1.16 -20.91
CA ALA A 122 3.23 0.25 -22.04
C ALA A 122 4.56 -0.31 -22.57
N GLN A 123 5.69 0.16 -22.03
CA GLN A 123 7.01 -0.25 -22.48
C GLN A 123 7.35 -1.64 -21.92
N CYS A 124 7.61 -2.57 -22.82
CA CYS A 124 8.15 -3.88 -22.51
C CYS A 124 9.65 -3.76 -22.18
N HIS A 125 10.03 -4.26 -21.02
CA HIS A 125 11.41 -4.36 -20.55
C HIS A 125 11.53 -5.63 -19.72
N VAL A 126 12.36 -6.58 -20.17
CA VAL A 126 12.62 -7.81 -19.40
C VAL A 126 13.58 -7.45 -18.27
N PRO A 127 13.15 -7.49 -17.01
CA PRO A 127 14.01 -7.14 -15.89
C PRO A 127 15.07 -8.21 -15.68
N VAL A 128 16.24 -7.79 -15.19
CA VAL A 128 17.31 -8.65 -14.69
C VAL A 128 16.83 -9.48 -13.50
N THR A 129 15.99 -8.88 -12.64
CA THR A 129 15.38 -9.58 -11.52
C THR A 129 14.19 -10.42 -12.01
N PRO A 130 14.09 -11.71 -11.60
CA PRO A 130 12.98 -12.56 -12.03
C PRO A 130 11.60 -11.96 -11.74
N CYS A 131 10.66 -12.24 -12.64
CA CYS A 131 9.27 -11.85 -12.49
C CYS A 131 8.69 -12.30 -11.13
N PRO A 132 8.00 -11.42 -10.37
CA PRO A 132 7.40 -11.76 -9.09
C PRO A 132 6.27 -12.79 -9.23
N LYS A 133 5.76 -12.99 -10.45
CA LYS A 133 4.75 -14.01 -10.79
C LYS A 133 5.36 -15.30 -11.33
N GLY A 134 6.69 -15.40 -11.40
CA GLY A 134 7.39 -16.59 -11.89
C GLY A 134 7.21 -16.85 -13.39
N ILE A 135 6.79 -15.84 -14.16
CA ILE A 135 6.62 -15.94 -15.61
C ILE A 135 8.01 -15.78 -16.27
N PRO A 136 8.50 -16.77 -17.04
CA PRO A 136 9.76 -16.66 -17.76
C PRO A 136 9.73 -15.52 -18.79
N ASP A 137 10.81 -14.74 -18.86
CA ASP A 137 10.95 -13.61 -19.79
C ASP A 137 9.79 -12.57 -19.73
N HIS A 138 9.12 -12.44 -18.58
CA HIS A 138 8.07 -11.42 -18.41
C HIS A 138 8.67 -10.03 -18.60
N GLY A 139 8.01 -9.17 -19.38
CA GLY A 139 8.61 -7.93 -19.87
C GLY A 139 8.98 -7.98 -21.36
N ARG A 140 8.88 -9.13 -22.04
CA ARG A 140 9.13 -9.22 -23.50
C ARG A 140 7.94 -8.75 -24.32
N ASP A 141 6.78 -9.37 -24.10
CA ASP A 141 5.57 -9.15 -24.89
C ASP A 141 4.55 -8.26 -24.16
N GLU A 142 4.59 -8.26 -22.83
CA GLU A 142 3.85 -7.35 -21.96
C GLU A 142 4.75 -6.81 -20.84
N PRO A 143 4.48 -5.60 -20.31
CA PRO A 143 5.29 -5.00 -19.25
C PRO A 143 5.26 -5.80 -17.95
N CYS A 144 6.42 -5.98 -17.33
CA CYS A 144 6.57 -6.61 -16.02
C CYS A 144 6.76 -5.54 -14.95
N ILE A 145 5.99 -5.61 -13.85
CA ILE A 145 6.09 -4.64 -12.75
C ILE A 145 7.50 -4.61 -12.12
N MET A 146 8.26 -5.71 -12.19
CA MET A 146 9.61 -5.78 -11.63
C MET A 146 10.60 -4.85 -12.34
N ALA A 147 10.33 -4.46 -13.59
CA ALA A 147 11.11 -3.44 -14.28
C ALA A 147 11.16 -2.11 -13.49
N HIS A 148 10.15 -1.80 -12.67
CA HIS A 148 10.15 -0.60 -11.84
C HIS A 148 11.32 -0.49 -10.86
N TRP A 149 11.88 -1.61 -10.41
CA TRP A 149 13.06 -1.61 -9.54
C TRP A 149 14.33 -1.18 -10.29
N GLU A 150 14.38 -1.34 -11.61
CA GLU A 150 15.52 -0.93 -12.42
C GLU A 150 15.49 0.55 -12.78
N TYR A 151 14.35 1.23 -12.67
CA TYR A 151 14.29 2.67 -12.92
C TYR A 151 13.77 3.48 -11.74
N ALA A 152 13.92 2.96 -10.51
CA ALA A 152 13.52 3.68 -9.30
C ALA A 152 14.20 5.05 -9.19
N GLN A 153 15.50 5.12 -9.47
CA GLN A 153 16.27 6.38 -9.43
C GLN A 153 15.74 7.42 -10.42
N SER A 154 15.58 7.05 -11.68
CA SER A 154 15.11 7.96 -12.73
C SER A 154 13.60 8.27 -12.60
N ALA A 155 12.84 7.41 -11.91
CA ALA A 155 11.49 7.71 -11.42
C ALA A 155 11.47 8.64 -10.18
N GLY A 156 12.63 8.99 -9.63
CA GLY A 156 12.81 10.02 -8.60
C GLY A 156 13.08 9.52 -7.19
N SER A 157 13.23 8.21 -6.97
CA SER A 157 13.57 7.66 -5.66
C SER A 157 14.95 8.14 -5.21
N THR A 158 15.14 8.29 -3.90
CA THR A 158 16.47 8.58 -3.34
C THR A 158 17.31 7.32 -3.40
N VAL A 159 18.47 7.39 -4.07
CA VAL A 159 19.39 6.25 -4.21
C VAL A 159 20.78 6.60 -3.68
N ASP A 160 21.31 5.73 -2.82
CA ASP A 160 22.65 5.83 -2.24
C ASP A 160 23.37 4.47 -2.32
N ALA A 161 24.51 4.45 -3.02
CA ALA A 161 25.40 3.30 -3.16
C ALA A 161 24.68 1.98 -3.55
N GLY A 162 23.72 2.04 -4.48
CA GLY A 162 22.94 0.88 -4.94
C GLY A 162 21.74 0.52 -4.06
N TYR A 163 21.37 1.40 -3.12
CA TYR A 163 20.19 1.22 -2.27
C TYR A 163 19.19 2.34 -2.49
N GLY A 164 17.90 2.01 -2.54
CA GLY A 164 16.82 2.98 -2.41
C GLY A 164 16.58 3.32 -0.94
N VAL A 165 16.15 4.55 -0.67
CA VAL A 165 15.89 5.05 0.69
C VAL A 165 14.56 5.77 0.76
N VAL A 166 13.70 5.37 1.71
CA VAL A 166 12.42 6.00 2.02
C VAL A 166 12.17 6.00 3.53
N GLY A 167 12.02 7.18 4.13
CA GLY A 167 12.01 7.30 5.59
C GLY A 167 13.28 6.70 6.21
N ASP A 168 13.11 5.74 7.12
CA ASP A 168 14.20 4.93 7.69
C ASP A 168 14.40 3.57 6.98
N THR A 169 13.63 3.30 5.92
CA THR A 169 13.73 2.05 5.16
C THR A 169 14.79 2.18 4.08
N ARG A 170 15.69 1.20 4.04
CA ARG A 170 16.73 1.06 3.02
C ARG A 170 16.59 -0.30 2.36
N TYR A 171 16.57 -0.33 1.03
CA TYR A 171 16.34 -1.55 0.25
C TYR A 171 17.31 -1.64 -0.93
N LEU A 172 17.69 -2.86 -1.31
CA LEU A 172 18.63 -3.09 -2.41
C LEU A 172 17.96 -2.79 -3.75
N LEU A 173 18.67 -2.11 -4.62
CA LEU A 173 18.25 -1.87 -6.00
C LEU A 173 19.13 -2.65 -6.98
N PRO A 174 18.55 -3.19 -8.06
CA PRO A 174 19.33 -3.67 -9.20
C PRO A 174 20.06 -2.50 -9.90
N PRO A 175 20.92 -2.77 -10.90
CA PRO A 175 21.46 -1.71 -11.77
C PRO A 175 20.35 -0.79 -12.27
N GLN A 176 20.61 0.52 -12.23
CA GLN A 176 19.61 1.53 -12.56
C GLN A 176 19.67 1.95 -14.03
N ASP A 177 18.49 2.12 -14.63
CA ASP A 177 18.20 2.51 -15.99
C ASP A 177 17.26 3.74 -16.03
N ASP A 178 17.10 4.31 -17.23
CA ASP A 178 16.17 5.38 -17.48
C ASP A 178 14.72 4.88 -17.49
N ALA A 179 13.87 5.55 -16.71
CA ALA A 179 12.45 5.27 -16.67
C ALA A 179 11.79 5.50 -18.05
N PRO A 180 10.78 4.69 -18.41
CA PRO A 180 9.94 4.97 -19.56
C PRO A 180 9.43 6.42 -19.52
N ARG A 181 9.51 7.13 -20.65
CA ARG A 181 9.03 8.53 -20.75
C ARG A 181 7.53 8.69 -20.49
N THR A 182 6.80 7.58 -20.50
CA THR A 182 5.34 7.51 -20.47
C THR A 182 4.79 6.91 -19.19
N LEU A 183 5.53 6.95 -18.07
CA LEU A 183 4.98 6.53 -16.78
C LEU A 183 3.69 7.32 -16.48
N SER A 184 2.62 6.60 -16.16
CA SER A 184 1.31 7.20 -15.87
C SER A 184 0.63 6.51 -14.69
N PRO A 185 -0.54 7.01 -14.22
CA PRO A 185 -1.25 6.39 -13.12
C PRO A 185 -1.65 4.94 -13.41
N GLY A 186 -1.43 4.05 -12.45
CA GLY A 186 -1.75 2.62 -12.58
C GLY A 186 -1.98 1.93 -11.23
N PHE A 187 -2.76 0.86 -11.25
CA PHE A 187 -3.02 0.04 -10.06
C PHE A 187 -1.89 -0.98 -9.88
N PHE A 188 -1.05 -0.83 -8.85
CA PHE A 188 0.18 -1.63 -8.76
C PHE A 188 0.16 -2.70 -7.66
N MET A 189 -0.76 -2.61 -6.70
CA MET A 189 -0.81 -3.55 -5.57
C MET A 189 -2.22 -3.66 -4.99
N ALA A 190 -2.62 -4.85 -4.54
CA ALA A 190 -3.90 -5.11 -3.89
C ALA A 190 -3.71 -5.93 -2.60
N LEU A 191 -3.76 -5.25 -1.45
CA LEU A 191 -3.52 -5.84 -0.14
C LEU A 191 -4.83 -6.18 0.60
N PRO A 192 -4.87 -7.25 1.40
CA PRO A 192 -6.02 -7.55 2.24
C PRO A 192 -6.17 -6.50 3.35
N ILE A 193 -7.42 -6.15 3.68
CA ILE A 193 -7.72 -5.42 4.91
C ILE A 193 -7.74 -6.45 6.03
N THR A 194 -6.70 -6.46 6.84
CA THR A 194 -6.53 -7.45 7.93
C THR A 194 -7.19 -7.00 9.22
N HIS A 195 -7.18 -5.69 9.49
CA HIS A 195 -7.75 -5.09 10.68
C HIS A 195 -7.95 -3.58 10.44
N ILE A 196 -8.68 -2.94 11.34
CA ILE A 196 -8.91 -1.50 11.40
C ILE A 196 -8.31 -0.99 12.69
N GLU A 197 -7.57 0.11 12.61
CA GLU A 197 -6.99 0.74 13.79
C GLU A 197 -7.60 2.11 14.02
N TYR A 198 -7.86 2.43 15.29
CA TYR A 198 -8.21 3.76 15.74
C TYR A 198 -7.10 4.33 16.63
N GLU A 199 -6.57 5.48 16.26
CA GLU A 199 -5.61 6.22 17.07
C GLU A 199 -6.38 7.04 18.10
N SER A 200 -6.38 6.64 19.37
CA SER A 200 -7.16 7.31 20.42
C SER A 200 -6.63 8.72 20.70
N ARG A 201 -7.52 9.63 21.12
CA ARG A 201 -7.09 10.98 21.54
C ARG A 201 -6.48 10.98 22.94
N ASP A 202 -6.97 10.09 23.79
CA ASP A 202 -6.57 9.90 25.18
C ASP A 202 -6.93 8.46 25.63
N ALA A 203 -6.66 8.14 26.89
CA ALA A 203 -6.87 6.80 27.44
C ALA A 203 -8.35 6.39 27.58
N GLN A 204 -9.28 7.35 27.57
CA GLN A 204 -10.72 7.15 27.76
C GLN A 204 -11.49 7.20 26.43
N ASP A 205 -10.80 7.52 25.33
CA ASP A 205 -11.39 7.59 23.99
C ASP A 205 -11.50 6.19 23.36
N ASP A 206 -12.68 5.60 23.49
CA ASP A 206 -13.02 4.30 22.88
C ASP A 206 -13.31 4.39 21.37
N GLY A 207 -13.25 5.59 20.80
CA GLY A 207 -13.36 5.84 19.37
C GLY A 207 -14.75 6.13 18.84
N PRO A 208 -14.84 6.48 17.55
CA PRO A 208 -16.08 6.90 16.92
C PRO A 208 -17.02 5.71 16.65
N LYS A 209 -18.32 5.99 16.54
CA LYS A 209 -19.34 4.98 16.18
C LYS A 209 -18.98 4.13 14.95
N SER A 210 -18.25 4.70 13.99
CA SER A 210 -17.84 4.03 12.76
C SER A 210 -16.94 2.81 13.00
N ILE A 211 -16.09 2.80 14.05
CA ILE A 211 -15.25 1.64 14.33
C ILE A 211 -16.03 0.51 15.02
N HIS A 212 -17.05 0.84 15.81
CA HIS A 212 -17.97 -0.16 16.35
C HIS A 212 -18.81 -0.80 15.24
N GLN A 213 -19.28 0.00 14.28
CA GLN A 213 -19.96 -0.52 13.09
C GLN A 213 -19.06 -1.47 12.29
N ALA A 214 -17.79 -1.15 12.14
CA ALA A 214 -16.86 -2.04 11.45
C ALA A 214 -16.65 -3.36 12.22
N SER A 215 -16.57 -3.30 13.55
CA SER A 215 -16.53 -4.49 14.42
C SER A 215 -17.80 -5.34 14.27
N ASP A 216 -18.98 -4.73 14.27
CA ASP A 216 -20.27 -5.41 14.08
C ASP A 216 -20.38 -6.10 12.71
N LEU A 217 -19.70 -5.55 11.69
CA LEU A 217 -19.60 -6.15 10.36
C LEU A 217 -18.62 -7.33 10.32
N GLY A 218 -17.80 -7.54 11.35
CA GLY A 218 -16.84 -8.63 11.47
C GLY A 218 -15.39 -8.26 11.15
N PHE A 219 -15.05 -6.98 11.08
CA PHE A 219 -13.64 -6.56 11.02
C PHE A 219 -12.98 -6.68 12.40
N ASP A 220 -11.71 -7.07 12.42
CA ASP A 220 -10.87 -6.92 13.61
C ASP A 220 -10.58 -5.42 13.83
N VAL A 221 -10.89 -4.90 15.02
CA VAL A 221 -10.77 -3.48 15.35
C VAL A 221 -9.88 -3.32 16.57
N VAL A 222 -8.82 -2.53 16.41
CA VAL A 222 -7.85 -2.25 17.47
C VAL A 222 -7.89 -0.77 17.82
N VAL A 223 -8.12 -0.48 19.10
CA VAL A 223 -7.98 0.88 19.65
C VAL A 223 -6.57 1.05 20.16
N MET A 224 -5.79 1.85 19.43
CA MET A 224 -4.43 2.23 19.79
C MET A 224 -4.53 3.35 20.82
N ARG A 225 -4.24 3.02 22.08
CA ARG A 225 -4.12 4.02 23.15
C ARG A 225 -2.64 4.32 23.31
N ASP A 226 -2.28 5.61 23.43
CA ASP A 226 -0.89 5.98 23.73
C ASP A 226 -0.39 5.10 24.87
N GLY A 227 0.64 4.30 24.59
CA GLY A 227 1.34 3.56 25.62
C GLY A 227 1.90 4.57 26.60
N GLY A 228 1.32 4.64 27.79
CA GLY A 228 2.06 5.18 28.93
C GLY A 228 3.32 4.33 29.04
N ASP A 229 4.48 4.98 29.01
CA ASP A 229 5.75 4.34 29.35
C ASP A 229 5.53 3.53 30.64
N SER A 230 5.63 2.21 30.51
CA SER A 230 5.76 1.30 31.65
C SER A 230 7.16 0.72 31.65
#